data_AF-A0A1V4VI03-F1
#
_entry.id   AF-A0A1V4VI03-F1
#
_cell.length_a   1.000
_cell.length_b   1.000
_cell.length_c   1.000
_cell.angle_alpha   90.00
_cell.angle_beta   90.00
_cell.angle_gamma   90.00
#
_symmetry.space_group_name_H-M   'P 1'
#
loop_
_entity.id
_entity.type
_entity.pdbx_description
1 polymer ?
#
loop_
_entity_poly.entity_id
_entity_poly.type
_entity_poly.pdbx_seq_one_letter_code
_entity_poly.pdbx_strand_id
1 'polypeptide(L)'
;MVLKAVVSGDVALAFLGEDIPAIGPSFHNREEAMKAAQQYLDKINELSVRDQNMPFQIVLNKQADGRYSLVVDSSQQMVSTLSNLDELIVKRFRKGLKKKLFILTCFVEGVDGLECLVLTEGLGAVFYAPNAVGTY
;
A
#
# COMPACT_ATOMS: atom_id res chain seq x y z
N MET A 1 -15.75 -12.80 -6.69
CA MET A 1 -16.02 -11.96 -5.49
C MET A 1 -15.57 -10.56 -5.85
N VAL A 2 -16.50 -9.60 -5.96
CA VAL A 2 -16.13 -8.21 -6.32
C VAL A 2 -15.51 -7.56 -5.10
N LEU A 3 -14.21 -7.26 -5.18
CA LEU A 3 -13.51 -6.58 -4.11
C LEU A 3 -13.99 -5.12 -4.06
N LYS A 4 -14.54 -4.69 -2.93
CA LYS A 4 -14.95 -3.29 -2.78
C LYS A 4 -13.73 -2.43 -2.44
N ALA A 5 -13.11 -1.85 -3.46
CA ALA A 5 -12.06 -0.86 -3.29
C ALA A 5 -12.65 0.55 -3.08
N VAL A 6 -11.95 1.36 -2.31
CA VAL A 6 -12.16 2.80 -2.18
C VAL A 6 -11.00 3.51 -2.87
N VAL A 7 -11.29 4.53 -3.67
CA VAL A 7 -10.29 5.30 -4.41
C VAL A 7 -10.23 6.74 -3.91
N SER A 8 -9.03 7.30 -3.80
CA SER A 8 -8.75 8.70 -3.48
C SER A 8 -7.61 9.19 -4.38
N GLY A 9 -7.95 9.95 -5.42
CA GLY A 9 -6.96 10.31 -6.46
C GLY A 9 -6.44 9.04 -7.15
N ASP A 10 -5.12 8.90 -7.22
CA ASP A 10 -4.46 7.77 -7.87
C ASP A 10 -4.17 6.61 -6.90
N VAL A 11 -4.76 6.61 -5.70
CA VAL A 11 -4.55 5.56 -4.70
C VAL A 11 -5.86 4.84 -4.39
N ALA A 12 -5.78 3.52 -4.32
CA ALA A 12 -6.87 2.67 -3.91
C ALA A 12 -6.54 1.91 -2.62
N LEU A 13 -7.60 1.62 -1.86
CA LEU A 13 -7.59 0.84 -0.64
C LEU A 13 -8.70 -0.20 -0.70
N ALA A 14 -8.36 -1.45 -0.45
CA ALA A 14 -9.31 -2.53 -0.24
C ALA A 14 -8.97 -3.31 1.03
N PHE A 15 -9.90 -4.16 1.46
CA PHE A 15 -9.73 -5.01 2.63
C PHE A 15 -9.84 -6.47 2.20
N LEU A 16 -8.79 -7.25 2.47
CA LEU A 16 -8.66 -8.65 2.06
C LEU A 16 -8.82 -9.58 3.25
N GLY A 17 -9.48 -10.72 3.02
CA GLY A 17 -9.67 -11.75 4.04
C GLY A 17 -10.30 -11.19 5.31
N GLU A 18 -9.62 -11.35 6.44
CA GLU A 18 -10.04 -10.80 7.73
C GLU A 18 -9.69 -9.30 7.90
N ASP A 19 -10.14 -8.44 6.99
CA ASP A 19 -9.92 -6.98 7.05
C ASP A 19 -8.44 -6.52 7.01
N ILE A 20 -7.56 -7.26 6.32
CA ILE A 20 -6.18 -6.81 6.08
C ILE A 20 -6.22 -5.71 5.01
N PRO A 21 -5.76 -4.48 5.30
CA PRO A 21 -5.77 -3.41 4.31
C PRO A 21 -4.74 -3.68 3.21
N ALA A 22 -5.20 -3.70 1.96
CA ALA A 22 -4.37 -3.66 0.76
C ALA A 22 -4.45 -2.26 0.15
N ILE A 23 -3.32 -1.58 0.03
CA ILE A 23 -3.23 -0.19 -0.41
C ILE A 23 -2.18 -0.03 -1.50
N GLY A 24 -2.42 0.90 -2.42
CA GLY A 24 -1.44 1.26 -3.43
C GLY A 24 -2.03 2.01 -4.61
N PRO A 25 -1.19 2.33 -5.62
CA PRO A 25 -1.63 3.11 -6.77
C PRO A 25 -2.67 2.37 -7.61
N SER A 26 -3.59 3.12 -8.22
CA SER A 26 -4.53 2.65 -9.23
C SER A 26 -4.08 3.05 -10.62
N PHE A 27 -4.18 2.14 -11.58
CA PHE A 27 -3.80 2.34 -12.97
C PHE A 27 -4.95 2.01 -13.92
N HIS A 28 -4.95 2.67 -15.08
CA HIS A 28 -5.83 2.32 -16.20
C HIS A 28 -5.25 1.16 -17.04
N ASN A 29 -3.93 0.99 -17.02
CA ASN A 29 -3.22 -0.01 -17.82
C ASN A 29 -2.67 -1.13 -16.92
N ARG A 30 -3.01 -2.39 -17.26
CA ARG A 30 -2.57 -3.57 -16.49
C ARG A 30 -1.06 -3.79 -16.54
N GLU A 31 -0.45 -3.63 -17.71
CA GLU A 31 1.00 -3.83 -17.87
C GLU A 31 1.79 -2.84 -17.01
N GLU A 32 1.36 -1.57 -16.98
CA GLU A 32 1.96 -0.55 -16.10
C GLU A 32 1.77 -0.90 -14.62
N ALA A 33 0.57 -1.34 -14.24
CA ALA A 33 0.27 -1.76 -12.87
C ALA A 33 1.15 -2.93 -12.41
N MET A 34 1.30 -3.95 -13.27
CA MET A 34 2.13 -5.12 -13.01
C MET A 34 3.60 -4.74 -12.92
N LYS A 35 4.08 -3.89 -13.83
CA LYS A 35 5.46 -3.39 -13.80
C LYS A 35 5.76 -2.61 -12.52
N ALA A 36 4.85 -1.74 -12.10
CA ALA A 36 4.99 -0.99 -10.84
C ALA A 36 4.98 -1.93 -9.62
N ALA A 37 4.10 -2.93 -9.60
CA ALA A 37 4.04 -3.92 -8.53
C ALA A 37 5.34 -4.75 -8.46
N GLN A 38 5.87 -5.16 -9.61
CA GLN A 38 7.14 -5.89 -9.69
C GLN A 38 8.31 -5.03 -9.18
N GLN A 39 8.34 -3.74 -9.54
CA GLN A 39 9.36 -2.81 -9.02
C GLN A 39 9.33 -2.69 -7.49
N TYR A 40 8.15 -2.73 -6.87
CA TYR A 40 8.06 -2.80 -5.41
C TYR A 40 8.69 -4.08 -4.87
N LEU A 41 8.34 -5.24 -5.44
CA LEU A 41 8.87 -6.54 -5.00
C LEU A 41 10.38 -6.63 -5.16
N ASP A 42 10.91 -6.21 -6.31
CA ASP A 42 12.35 -6.22 -6.58
C ASP A 42 13.10 -5.36 -5.55
N LYS A 43 12.61 -4.15 -5.30
CA LYS A 43 13.20 -3.23 -4.32
C LYS A 43 13.12 -3.76 -2.88
N ILE A 44 12.00 -4.38 -2.51
CA ILE A 44 11.84 -5.01 -1.19
C ILE A 44 12.81 -6.19 -1.05
N ASN A 45 12.96 -7.01 -2.09
CA ASN A 45 13.90 -8.12 -2.11
C ASN A 45 15.34 -7.64 -1.96
N GLU A 46 15.74 -6.60 -2.72
CA GLU A 46 17.07 -6.00 -2.61
C GLU A 46 17.36 -5.49 -1.20
N LEU A 47 16.41 -4.81 -0.56
CA LEU A 47 16.56 -4.29 0.80
C LEU A 47 16.61 -5.41 1.84
N SER A 48 15.79 -6.45 1.67
CA SER A 48 15.73 -7.59 2.60
C SER A 48 17.02 -8.44 2.56
N VAL A 49 17.70 -8.49 1.41
CA VAL A 49 19.01 -9.17 1.30
C VAL A 49 20.12 -8.38 2.00
N ARG A 50 20.07 -7.04 1.96
CA ARG A 50 21.12 -6.16 2.50
C ARG A 50 21.07 -6.01 4.01
N ASP A 51 19.88 -6.01 4.61
CA ASP A 51 19.72 -5.77 6.05
C ASP A 51 18.55 -6.58 6.62
N GLN A 52 18.82 -7.83 7.01
CA GLN A 52 17.81 -8.79 7.47
C GLN A 52 17.17 -8.42 8.83
N ASN A 53 17.75 -7.46 9.56
CA ASN A 53 17.36 -7.16 10.94
C ASN A 53 16.63 -5.83 11.12
N MET A 54 16.49 -5.01 10.06
CA MET A 54 15.83 -3.71 10.18
C MET A 54 14.39 -3.74 9.66
N PRO A 55 13.40 -3.44 10.52
CA PRO A 55 12.00 -3.49 10.13
C PRO A 55 11.66 -2.32 9.19
N PHE A 56 10.86 -2.61 8.17
CA PHE A 56 10.22 -1.56 7.37
C PHE A 56 9.29 -0.71 8.25
N GLN A 57 9.33 0.60 8.04
CA GLN A 57 8.47 1.56 8.70
C GLN A 57 7.43 2.11 7.73
N ILE A 58 6.24 2.39 8.28
CA ILE A 58 5.22 3.15 7.59
C ILE A 58 5.09 4.50 8.28
N VAL A 59 5.18 5.57 7.52
CA VAL A 59 4.99 6.93 8.03
C VAL A 59 3.86 7.59 7.26
N LEU A 60 2.89 8.15 8.00
CA LEU A 60 1.81 8.97 7.44
C LEU A 60 2.09 10.43 7.73
N ASN A 61 2.40 11.20 6.70
CA ASN A 61 2.74 12.62 6.81
C ASN A 61 1.59 13.47 6.28
N LYS A 62 1.24 14.55 6.99
CA LYS A 62 0.30 15.55 6.48
C LYS A 62 1.05 16.51 5.55
N GLN A 63 0.48 16.78 4.38
CA GLN A 63 1.00 17.67 3.34
C GLN A 63 0.49 19.11 3.54
N ALA A 64 1.12 20.07 2.87
CA ALA A 64 0.82 21.50 3.01
C ALA A 64 -0.62 21.85 2.59
N ASP A 65 -1.20 21.10 1.65
CA ASP A 65 -2.58 21.25 1.16
C ASP A 65 -3.63 20.57 2.05
N GLY A 66 -3.21 19.92 3.14
CA GLY A 66 -4.08 19.20 4.06
C GLY A 66 -4.30 17.72 3.71
N ARG A 67 -3.80 17.23 2.57
CA ARG A 67 -3.79 15.79 2.24
C ARG A 67 -2.69 15.06 2.99
N TYR A 68 -2.58 13.76 2.78
CA TYR A 68 -1.58 12.91 3.42
C TYR A 68 -0.72 12.19 2.39
N SER A 69 0.53 11.88 2.76
CA SER A 69 1.32 10.83 2.11
C SER A 69 1.54 9.66 3.05
N LEU A 70 1.56 8.46 2.47
CA LEU A 70 2.03 7.24 3.11
C LEU A 70 3.39 6.89 2.52
N VAL A 71 4.39 6.80 3.37
CA VAL A 71 5.75 6.42 3.00
C VAL A 71 6.02 5.04 3.59
N VAL A 72 6.47 4.11 2.74
CA VAL A 72 7.05 2.84 3.19
C VAL A 72 8.55 2.95 3.04
N ASP A 73 9.26 2.86 4.15
CA ASP A 73 10.70 3.10 4.22
C ASP A 73 11.42 1.96 4.92
N SER A 74 12.65 1.69 4.52
CA SER A 74 13.64 1.02 5.36
C SER A 74 14.56 2.09 5.94
N SER A 75 15.17 1.87 7.09
CA SER A 75 16.08 2.85 7.75
C SER A 75 17.13 3.52 6.84
N GLN A 76 17.43 2.90 5.70
CA GLN A 76 18.42 3.37 4.72
C GLN A 76 17.81 3.82 3.37
N GLN A 77 16.58 3.42 3.01
CA GLN A 77 16.05 3.67 1.67
C GLN A 77 14.53 3.53 1.55
N MET A 78 13.91 4.59 1.01
CA MET A 78 12.47 4.67 0.76
C MET A 78 12.05 3.64 -0.27
N VAL A 79 11.09 2.78 0.05
CA VAL A 79 10.51 1.78 -0.87
C VAL A 79 9.51 2.45 -1.80
N SER A 80 8.49 3.10 -1.21
CA SER A 80 7.40 3.74 -1.94
C SER A 80 6.87 4.96 -1.19
N THR A 81 6.28 5.89 -1.94
CA THR A 81 5.46 6.97 -1.41
C THR A 81 4.14 7.01 -2.17
N LEU A 82 3.04 6.91 -1.44
CA LEU A 82 1.68 7.16 -1.94
C LEU A 82 1.29 8.56 -1.50
N SER A 83 1.11 9.47 -2.45
CA SER A 83 0.81 10.88 -2.17
C SER A 83 -0.67 11.20 -2.32
N ASN A 84 -1.07 12.38 -1.86
CA ASN A 84 -2.39 12.97 -2.12
C ASN A 84 -3.58 12.16 -1.56
N LEU A 85 -3.35 11.39 -0.49
CA LEU A 85 -4.37 10.63 0.22
C LEU A 85 -5.32 11.60 0.96
N ASP A 86 -6.62 11.39 0.80
CA ASP A 86 -7.60 12.12 1.61
C ASP A 86 -7.63 11.63 3.08
N GLU A 87 -8.25 12.40 3.96
CA GLU A 87 -8.32 12.03 5.38
C GLU A 87 -9.14 10.75 5.62
N LEU A 88 -10.11 10.46 4.75
CA LEU A 88 -11.03 9.33 4.91
C LEU A 88 -10.35 8.00 4.58
N ILE A 89 -9.54 7.92 3.52
CA ILE A 89 -8.75 6.74 3.15
C ILE A 89 -7.69 6.48 4.23
N VAL A 90 -7.08 7.52 4.79
CA VAL A 90 -6.14 7.39 5.92
C VAL A 90 -6.82 6.83 7.16
N LYS A 91 -8.01 7.34 7.52
CA LYS A 91 -8.80 6.81 8.64
C LYS A 91 -9.17 5.34 8.44
N ARG A 92 -9.59 4.96 7.22
CA ARG A 92 -9.91 3.57 6.88
C ARG A 92 -8.67 2.67 6.97
N PHE A 93 -7.56 3.10 6.37
CA PHE A 93 -6.29 2.38 6.41
C PHE A 93 -5.82 2.14 7.86
N ARG A 94 -5.82 3.18 8.69
CA ARG A 94 -5.50 3.08 10.13
C ARG A 94 -6.43 2.12 10.89
N LYS A 95 -7.71 2.07 10.53
CA LYS A 95 -8.65 1.11 11.13
C LYS A 95 -8.28 -0.33 10.79
N GLY A 96 -7.81 -0.61 9.57
CA GLY A 96 -7.31 -1.93 9.14
C GLY A 96 -5.99 -2.33 9.79
N LEU A 97 -5.09 -1.35 9.98
CA LEU A 97 -3.78 -1.56 10.60
C LEU A 97 -3.82 -2.01 12.08
N LYS A 98 -4.99 -2.13 12.71
CA LYS A 98 -5.12 -2.71 14.06
C LYS A 98 -4.55 -4.12 14.16
N LYS A 99 -4.51 -4.87 13.05
CA LYS A 99 -3.87 -6.19 12.96
C LYS A 99 -2.35 -6.12 12.74
N LYS A 100 -1.77 -4.92 12.75
CA LYS A 100 -0.34 -4.63 12.51
C LYS A 100 0.15 -5.15 11.16
N LEU A 101 -0.75 -5.40 10.22
CA LEU A 101 -0.45 -5.95 8.90
C LEU A 101 -1.12 -5.09 7.84
N PHE A 102 -0.44 -4.93 6.71
CA PHE A 102 -1.04 -4.40 5.48
C PHE A 102 -0.33 -4.99 4.27
N ILE A 103 -0.93 -4.78 3.10
CA ILE A 103 -0.39 -5.21 1.82
C ILE A 103 -0.13 -3.97 0.97
N LEU A 104 1.09 -3.83 0.48
CA LEU A 104 1.42 -2.89 -0.60
C LEU A 104 1.25 -3.63 -1.94
N THR A 105 0.41 -3.11 -2.81
CA THR A 105 0.12 -3.71 -4.13
C THR A 105 -0.24 -2.61 -5.12
N CYS A 106 -0.69 -2.97 -6.31
CA CYS A 106 -1.27 -2.04 -7.27
C CYS A 106 -2.71 -2.47 -7.57
N PHE A 107 -3.48 -1.52 -8.08
CA PHE A 107 -4.84 -1.72 -8.54
C PHE A 107 -4.94 -1.38 -10.01
N VAL A 108 -5.81 -2.07 -10.73
CA VAL A 108 -6.04 -1.82 -12.16
C VAL A 108 -7.52 -1.77 -12.44
N GLU A 109 -7.95 -0.85 -13.30
CA GLU A 109 -9.31 -0.85 -13.83
C GLU A 109 -9.56 -2.11 -14.66
N GLY A 110 -10.53 -2.92 -14.23
CA GLY A 110 -11.02 -4.10 -14.91
C GLY A 110 -12.45 -3.90 -15.40
N VAL A 111 -13.00 -4.95 -16.02
CA VAL A 111 -14.34 -4.92 -16.66
C VAL A 111 -15.44 -4.68 -15.62
N ASP A 112 -15.31 -5.28 -14.43
CA ASP A 112 -16.30 -5.22 -13.35
C ASP A 112 -15.91 -4.23 -12.23
N GLY A 113 -14.96 -3.34 -12.51
CA GLY A 113 -14.44 -2.36 -11.55
C GLY A 113 -12.97 -2.57 -11.24
N LEU A 114 -12.53 -2.03 -10.10
CA LEU A 114 -11.12 -2.00 -9.75
C LEU A 114 -10.64 -3.36 -9.23
N GLU A 115 -9.66 -3.95 -9.91
CA GLU A 115 -9.01 -5.20 -9.54
C GLU A 115 -7.74 -4.96 -8.73
N CYS A 116 -7.44 -5.87 -7.81
CA CYS A 116 -6.28 -5.78 -6.92
C CYS A 116 -5.25 -6.83 -7.34
N LEU A 117 -4.04 -6.41 -7.73
CA LEU A 117 -3.06 -7.31 -8.34
C LEU A 117 -2.58 -8.42 -7.39
N VAL A 118 -2.61 -8.20 -6.08
CA VAL A 118 -2.30 -9.28 -5.13
C VAL A 118 -3.32 -10.43 -5.20
N LEU A 119 -4.57 -10.17 -5.61
CA LEU A 119 -5.59 -11.19 -5.77
C LEU A 119 -5.58 -11.82 -7.16
N THR A 120 -5.36 -11.02 -8.20
CA THR A 120 -5.46 -11.50 -9.59
C THR A 120 -4.15 -12.09 -10.10
N GLU A 121 -3.02 -11.48 -9.75
CA GLU A 121 -1.68 -11.86 -10.25
C GLU A 121 -0.76 -12.38 -9.13
N GLY A 122 -1.19 -12.33 -7.87
CA GLY A 122 -0.32 -12.64 -6.73
C GLY A 122 0.74 -11.57 -6.46
N LEU A 123 0.64 -10.38 -7.07
CA LEU A 123 1.63 -9.32 -6.96
C LEU A 123 1.31 -8.34 -5.82
N GLY A 124 2.01 -8.51 -4.69
CA GLY A 124 1.96 -7.61 -3.55
C GLY A 124 2.91 -8.03 -2.44
N ALA A 125 3.27 -7.09 -1.58
CA ALA A 125 4.12 -7.33 -0.44
C ALA A 125 3.35 -7.17 0.88
N VAL A 126 3.44 -8.18 1.74
CA VAL A 126 2.86 -8.15 3.08
C VAL A 126 3.86 -7.52 4.03
N PHE A 127 3.43 -6.52 4.78
CA PHE A 127 4.25 -5.82 5.75
C PHE A 127 3.68 -5.98 7.14
N TYR A 128 4.54 -6.34 8.10
CA TYR A 128 4.25 -6.28 9.52
C TYR A 128 4.75 -4.96 10.10
N ALA A 129 3.83 -4.17 10.63
CA ALA A 129 4.03 -2.80 11.08
C ALA A 129 3.61 -2.65 12.56
N PRO A 130 4.38 -3.23 13.50
CA PRO A 130 3.99 -3.30 14.91
C PRO A 130 3.91 -1.92 15.59
N ASN A 131 4.67 -0.95 15.07
CA ASN A 131 4.82 0.39 15.62
C ASN A 131 4.13 1.48 14.76
N ALA A 132 3.44 1.10 13.66
CA ALA A 132 2.79 2.07 12.76
C ALA A 132 1.55 2.75 13.38
N VAL A 133 1.06 2.22 14.50
CA VAL A 133 -0.02 2.85 15.29
C VAL A 133 0.61 3.64 16.45
N GLY A 134 1.40 4.64 16.12
CA GLY A 134 1.83 5.67 17.07
C GLY A 134 0.68 6.64 17.32
N THR A 135 0.25 6.76 18.58
CA THR A 135 -0.67 7.81 19.05
C THR A 135 0.00 9.17 18.94
N TYR A 136 -0.65 10.11 18.22
CA TYR A 136 -0.44 11.54 18.43
C TYR A 136 -1.56 12.05 19.33
#